data_AF-A0A9N8DDB3-F1
#
_entry.id   AF-A0A9N8DDB3-F1
#
_cell.length_a   1.000
_cell.length_b   1.000
_cell.length_c   1.000
_cell.angle_alpha   90.00
_cell.angle_beta   90.00
_cell.angle_gamma   90.00
#
_symmetry.space_group_name_H-M   'P 1'
#
loop_
_entity.id
_entity.type
_entity.pdbx_description
1 polymer ?
#
loop_
_entity_poly.entity_id
_entity_poly.type
_entity_poly.pdbx_seq_one_letter_code
_entity_poly.pdbx_strand_id
1 'polypeptide(L)'
;MGDCCNVTHTQLNQKQHSFSIHMGEGVSLELSTHKDIVSVKILHGSSPAVDAWFGSSSGLMGSFHESKTLARDGVALLEDPNELGQEWQVLDSDPKLFQNPDRSPQFPEKCRLPDADAAAQERRLLGGAVSRDEAAEACAHWNEDERKNCIADVLATNDLELAEFNGY
;
A
#
# COMPACT_ATOMS: atom_id res chain seq x y z
N MET A 1 -14.37 -21.49 -13.50
CA MET A 1 -13.18 -20.93 -12.85
C MET A 1 -12.00 -21.77 -13.30
N GLY A 2 -11.40 -21.38 -14.43
CA GLY A 2 -10.23 -22.07 -14.96
C GLY A 2 -9.01 -21.78 -14.11
N ASP A 3 -8.09 -22.73 -14.02
CA ASP A 3 -6.83 -22.68 -13.29
C ASP A 3 -6.13 -21.34 -13.53
N CYS A 4 -6.32 -20.37 -12.62
CA CYS A 4 -5.56 -19.14 -12.73
C CYS A 4 -4.30 -19.22 -11.90
N CYS A 5 -3.26 -18.85 -12.63
CA CYS A 5 -2.12 -18.12 -12.18
C CYS A 5 -0.98 -19.02 -11.66
N ASN A 6 0.12 -19.02 -12.40
CA ASN A 6 1.35 -19.64 -11.93
C ASN A 6 2.04 -18.67 -10.98
N VAL A 7 2.27 -19.10 -9.73
CA VAL A 7 2.94 -18.30 -8.71
C VAL A 7 4.39 -18.78 -8.58
N THR A 8 5.34 -17.88 -8.86
CA THR A 8 6.76 -18.10 -8.62
C THR A 8 7.15 -17.39 -7.34
N HIS A 9 7.70 -18.12 -6.36
CA HIS A 9 8.29 -17.54 -5.15
C HIS A 9 9.81 -17.52 -5.26
N THR A 10 10.42 -16.40 -4.88
CA THR A 10 11.87 -16.26 -4.78
C THR A 10 12.21 -15.60 -3.45
N GLN A 11 13.11 -16.22 -2.69
CA GLN A 11 13.68 -15.60 -1.50
C GLN A 11 14.97 -14.86 -1.90
N LEU A 12 14.95 -13.54 -1.83
CA LEU A 12 16.11 -12.71 -2.19
C LEU A 12 17.16 -12.71 -1.07
N ASN A 13 16.70 -12.69 0.19
CA ASN A 13 17.53 -12.83 1.38
C ASN A 13 16.67 -13.31 2.58
N GLN A 14 17.23 -13.34 3.80
CA GLN A 14 16.50 -13.78 5.01
C GLN A 14 15.27 -12.92 5.36
N LYS A 15 15.19 -11.69 4.86
CA LYS A 15 14.19 -10.68 5.22
C LYS A 15 13.28 -10.30 4.06
N GLN A 16 13.65 -10.67 2.82
CA GLN A 16 12.97 -10.26 1.60
C GLN A 16 12.54 -11.44 0.74
N HIS A 17 11.25 -11.44 0.40
CA HIS A 17 10.62 -12.43 -0.47
C HIS A 17 9.97 -11.71 -1.65
N SER A 18 10.00 -12.31 -2.83
CA SER A 18 9.27 -11.88 -4.01
C SER A 18 8.36 -12.99 -4.50
N PHE A 19 7.15 -12.63 -4.88
CA PHE A 19 6.12 -13.49 -5.45
C PHE A 19 5.69 -12.91 -6.79
N SER A 20 5.92 -13.66 -7.87
CA SER A 20 5.44 -13.30 -9.20
C SER A 20 4.25 -14.16 -9.57
N ILE A 21 3.08 -13.53 -9.71
CA ILE A 21 1.83 -14.18 -10.08
C ILE A 21 1.60 -13.91 -11.56
N HIS A 22 1.80 -14.93 -12.40
CA HIS A 22 1.59 -14.84 -13.84
C HIS A 22 0.13 -15.09 -14.18
N MET A 23 -0.59 -14.05 -14.59
CA MET A 23 -2.02 -14.12 -14.91
C MET A 23 -2.29 -14.45 -16.39
N GLY A 24 -1.22 -14.66 -17.18
CA GLY A 24 -1.29 -14.95 -18.61
C GLY A 24 -1.15 -13.70 -19.48
N GLU A 25 -0.92 -13.92 -20.78
CA GLU A 25 -0.96 -12.85 -21.81
C GLU A 25 -0.07 -11.62 -21.51
N GLY A 26 1.07 -11.83 -20.85
CA GLY A 26 2.03 -10.77 -20.52
C GLY A 26 1.64 -9.91 -19.32
N VAL A 27 0.62 -10.32 -18.54
CA VAL A 27 0.23 -9.65 -17.29
C VAL A 27 0.70 -10.46 -16.09
N SER A 28 1.38 -9.81 -15.15
CA SER A 28 1.83 -10.39 -13.89
C SER A 28 1.74 -9.42 -12.72
N LEU A 29 1.48 -9.93 -11.52
CA LEU A 29 1.63 -9.19 -10.27
C LEU A 29 2.96 -9.57 -9.63
N GLU A 30 3.74 -8.57 -9.24
CA GLU A 30 4.92 -8.77 -8.41
C GLU A 30 4.63 -8.25 -7.00
N LEU A 31 4.63 -9.17 -6.03
CA LEU A 31 4.51 -8.84 -4.61
C LEU A 31 5.88 -9.02 -3.98
N SER A 32 6.44 -7.95 -3.44
CA SER A 32 7.71 -8.00 -2.70
C SER A 32 7.44 -7.70 -1.24
N THR A 33 7.89 -8.56 -0.35
CA THR A 33 7.77 -8.37 1.10
C THR A 33 9.13 -8.13 1.71
N HIS A 34 9.22 -7.19 2.64
CA HIS A 34 10.39 -6.97 3.48
C HIS A 34 9.91 -6.78 4.91
N LYS A 35 10.23 -7.73 5.79
CA LYS A 35 9.67 -7.79 7.16
C LYS A 35 8.13 -7.68 7.11
N ASP A 36 7.57 -6.60 7.66
CA ASP A 36 6.13 -6.34 7.77
C ASP A 36 5.58 -5.45 6.62
N ILE A 37 6.41 -5.08 5.65
CA ILE A 37 6.02 -4.24 4.51
C ILE A 37 5.85 -5.08 3.26
N VAL A 38 4.85 -4.72 2.45
CA VAL A 38 4.54 -5.33 1.16
C VAL A 38 4.49 -4.23 0.09
N SER A 39 5.19 -4.45 -1.02
CA SER A 39 5.07 -3.70 -2.26
C SER A 39 4.36 -4.55 -3.30
N VAL A 40 3.43 -3.96 -4.04
CA VAL A 40 2.66 -4.63 -5.09
C VAL A 40 2.83 -3.87 -6.39
N LYS A 41 3.28 -4.55 -7.44
CA LYS A 41 3.47 -3.98 -8.77
C LYS A 41 2.65 -4.76 -9.80
N ILE A 42 1.90 -4.04 -10.64
CA ILE A 42 1.21 -4.61 -11.79
C ILE A 42 2.13 -4.45 -13.00
N LEU A 43 2.61 -5.56 -13.54
CA LEU A 43 3.45 -5.60 -14.73
C LEU A 43 2.62 -6.09 -15.90
N HIS A 44 2.39 -5.26 -16.91
CA HIS A 44 1.45 -5.59 -17.98
C HIS A 44 1.88 -5.18 -19.39
N GLY A 45 2.99 -4.44 -19.53
CA GLY A 45 3.43 -3.92 -20.83
C GLY A 45 2.30 -3.20 -21.59
N SER A 46 2.17 -3.44 -22.89
CA SER A 46 1.03 -2.97 -23.71
C SER A 46 -0.02 -4.06 -23.95
N SER A 47 -0.11 -5.07 -23.07
CA SER A 47 -1.05 -6.16 -23.26
C SER A 47 -2.49 -5.68 -23.12
N PRO A 48 -3.37 -5.91 -24.10
CA PRO A 48 -4.79 -5.58 -23.98
C PRO A 48 -5.50 -6.46 -22.93
N ALA A 49 -4.89 -7.56 -22.49
CA ALA A 49 -5.41 -8.43 -21.46
C ALA A 49 -5.47 -7.74 -20.08
N VAL A 50 -4.69 -6.67 -19.87
CA VAL A 50 -4.67 -5.94 -18.60
C VAL A 50 -6.05 -5.37 -18.25
N ASP A 51 -6.81 -4.92 -19.26
CA ASP A 51 -8.15 -4.36 -19.07
C ASP A 51 -9.15 -5.42 -18.62
N ALA A 52 -8.99 -6.66 -19.09
CA ALA A 52 -9.82 -7.78 -18.66
C ALA A 52 -9.63 -8.11 -17.16
N TRP A 53 -8.43 -7.84 -16.61
CA TRP A 53 -8.11 -8.08 -15.21
C TRP A 53 -8.39 -6.87 -14.31
N PHE A 54 -8.06 -5.65 -14.77
CA PHE A 54 -8.00 -4.46 -13.92
C PHE A 54 -8.82 -3.28 -14.44
N GLY A 55 -9.37 -3.32 -15.66
CA GLY A 55 -10.02 -2.16 -16.28
C GLY A 55 -11.23 -1.63 -15.51
N SER A 56 -11.93 -2.49 -14.77
CA SER A 56 -13.04 -2.13 -13.89
C SER A 56 -12.63 -1.85 -12.43
N SER A 57 -11.34 -1.91 -12.11
CA SER A 57 -10.83 -1.68 -10.76
C SER A 57 -10.95 -0.21 -10.37
N SER A 58 -11.47 0.02 -9.16
CA SER A 58 -11.54 1.31 -8.49
C SER A 58 -11.36 1.10 -6.98
N GLY A 59 -10.76 2.08 -6.31
CA GLY A 59 -10.44 1.98 -4.89
C GLY A 59 -9.52 3.09 -4.44
N LEU A 60 -8.76 2.82 -3.36
CA LEU A 60 -7.75 3.74 -2.82
C LEU A 60 -6.60 4.05 -3.81
N MET A 61 -6.38 3.19 -4.81
CA MET A 61 -5.42 3.44 -5.88
C MET A 61 -6.00 4.27 -7.05
N GLY A 62 -7.28 4.66 -6.95
CA GLY A 62 -8.02 5.31 -8.01
C GLY A 62 -8.55 4.32 -9.08
N SER A 63 -9.16 4.88 -10.12
CA SER A 63 -9.60 4.14 -11.31
C SER A 63 -8.40 3.69 -12.14
N PHE A 64 -8.40 2.45 -12.64
CA PHE A 64 -7.25 1.90 -13.35
C PHE A 64 -6.77 2.72 -14.57
N HIS A 65 -7.68 3.23 -15.40
CA HIS A 65 -7.31 3.93 -16.65
C HIS A 65 -6.92 5.39 -16.45
N GLU A 66 -7.64 6.10 -15.58
CA GLU A 66 -7.56 7.56 -15.46
C GLU A 66 -6.85 8.01 -14.19
N SER A 67 -6.49 7.07 -13.30
CA SER A 67 -5.93 7.33 -11.97
C SER A 67 -6.75 8.34 -11.15
N LYS A 68 -8.07 8.41 -11.38
CA LYS A 68 -8.97 9.31 -10.67
C LYS A 68 -9.37 8.70 -9.34
N THR A 69 -9.32 9.51 -8.30
CA THR A 69 -9.77 9.18 -6.93
C THR A 69 -11.28 9.33 -6.84
N LEU A 70 -12.00 8.31 -7.29
CA LEU A 70 -13.47 8.31 -7.33
C LEU A 70 -14.07 7.77 -6.03
N ALA A 71 -15.24 8.28 -5.66
CA ALA A 71 -16.09 7.68 -4.65
C ALA A 71 -16.65 6.32 -5.14
N ARG A 72 -17.31 5.57 -4.25
CA ARG A 72 -17.85 4.24 -4.58
C ARG A 72 -18.95 4.29 -5.65
N ASP A 73 -19.59 5.45 -5.84
CA ASP A 73 -20.56 5.67 -6.91
C ASP A 73 -19.94 5.73 -8.31
N GLY A 74 -18.60 5.83 -8.41
CA GLY A 74 -17.86 5.93 -9.66
C GLY A 74 -17.98 7.28 -10.37
N VAL A 75 -18.58 8.29 -9.73
CA VAL A 75 -18.89 9.59 -10.32
C VAL A 75 -18.23 10.73 -9.56
N ALA A 76 -18.34 10.75 -8.23
CA ALA A 76 -17.79 11.84 -7.43
C ALA A 76 -16.26 11.75 -7.36
N LEU A 77 -15.57 12.85 -7.70
CA LEU A 77 -14.13 12.98 -7.51
C LEU A 77 -13.83 13.44 -6.09
N LEU A 78 -12.95 12.71 -5.39
CA LEU A 78 -12.52 12.99 -4.02
C LEU A 78 -11.03 13.40 -4.04
N GLU A 79 -10.77 14.69 -3.85
CA GLU A 79 -9.39 15.23 -3.86
C GLU A 79 -8.72 15.16 -2.49
N ASP A 80 -9.49 15.15 -1.39
CA ASP A 80 -8.94 14.96 -0.04
C ASP A 80 -8.66 13.47 0.20
N PRO A 81 -7.40 13.07 0.44
CA PRO A 81 -7.04 11.69 0.74
C PRO A 81 -7.75 11.13 1.98
N ASN A 82 -8.08 11.99 2.95
CA ASN A 82 -8.82 11.55 4.13
C ASN A 82 -10.27 11.23 3.80
N GLU A 83 -10.94 12.06 2.99
CA GLU A 83 -12.31 11.78 2.53
C GLU A 83 -12.34 10.52 1.66
N LEU A 84 -11.37 10.37 0.75
CA LEU A 84 -11.20 9.16 -0.07
C LEU A 84 -11.03 7.91 0.82
N GLY A 85 -10.16 7.99 1.83
CA GLY A 85 -9.92 6.89 2.77
C GLY A 85 -11.17 6.48 3.56
N GLN A 86 -12.00 7.46 3.96
CA GLN A 86 -13.24 7.21 4.68
C GLN A 86 -14.32 6.61 3.77
N GLU A 87 -14.44 7.07 2.53
CA GLU A 87 -15.39 6.55 1.54
C GLU A 87 -15.13 5.07 1.19
N TRP A 88 -13.85 4.71 1.11
CA TRP A 88 -13.41 3.33 0.83
C TRP A 88 -13.26 2.46 2.09
N GLN A 89 -13.81 2.87 3.23
CA GLN A 89 -13.96 1.99 4.40
C GLN A 89 -14.84 0.78 4.03
N VAL A 90 -14.44 -0.42 4.48
CA VAL A 90 -15.21 -1.66 4.28
C VAL A 90 -16.55 -1.55 5.02
N LEU A 91 -17.64 -1.79 4.29
CA LEU A 91 -19.02 -1.71 4.78
C LEU A 91 -19.47 -3.05 5.37
N ASP A 92 -20.58 -3.05 6.12
CA ASP A 92 -21.21 -4.27 6.64
C ASP A 92 -21.85 -5.14 5.54
N SER A 93 -22.16 -4.54 4.38
CA SER A 93 -22.60 -5.22 3.17
C SER A 93 -21.49 -5.90 2.38
N ASP A 94 -20.22 -5.54 2.64
CA ASP A 94 -19.08 -6.13 1.95
C ASP A 94 -18.78 -7.55 2.48
N PRO A 95 -18.19 -8.45 1.68
CA PRO A 95 -17.75 -9.76 2.18
C PRO A 95 -16.79 -9.59 3.36
N LYS A 96 -17.01 -10.35 4.43
CA LYS A 96 -16.14 -10.27 5.62
C LYS A 96 -14.78 -10.90 5.34
N LEU A 97 -13.77 -10.06 5.12
CA LEU A 97 -12.38 -10.47 4.92
C LEU A 97 -11.60 -10.54 6.24
N PHE A 98 -12.04 -9.83 7.27
CA PHE A 98 -11.35 -9.79 8.57
C PHE A 98 -11.78 -10.95 9.47
N GLN A 99 -10.80 -11.67 10.03
CA GLN A 99 -11.04 -12.79 10.94
C GLN A 99 -11.68 -12.37 12.27
N ASN A 100 -11.41 -11.14 12.72
CA ASN A 100 -11.99 -10.58 13.94
C ASN A 100 -13.05 -9.53 13.58
N PRO A 101 -14.35 -9.88 13.66
CA PRO A 101 -15.43 -8.97 13.31
C PRO A 101 -15.65 -7.86 14.34
N ASP A 102 -15.10 -7.97 15.56
CA ASP A 102 -15.42 -7.07 16.68
C ASP A 102 -14.39 -5.93 16.84
N ARG A 103 -13.43 -5.79 15.93
CA ARG A 103 -12.41 -4.73 16.00
C ARG A 103 -13.02 -3.37 15.67
N SER A 104 -13.13 -2.46 16.64
CA SER A 104 -13.46 -1.04 16.36
C SER A 104 -12.20 -0.25 15.96
N PRO A 105 -12.31 0.76 15.07
CA PRO A 105 -13.53 1.20 14.37
C PRO A 105 -13.82 0.35 13.11
N GLN A 106 -15.09 0.08 12.87
CA GLN A 106 -15.64 -0.55 11.67
C GLN A 106 -16.97 0.14 11.33
N PHE A 107 -17.39 0.10 10.06
CA PHE A 107 -18.67 0.67 9.64
C PHE A 107 -19.81 0.21 10.57
N PRO A 108 -20.68 1.12 11.06
CA PRO A 108 -20.86 2.52 10.65
C PRO A 108 -19.96 3.55 11.36
N GLU A 109 -19.09 3.13 12.28
CA GLU A 109 -18.11 4.04 12.91
C GLU A 109 -16.99 4.37 11.91
N LYS A 110 -16.79 5.66 11.65
CA LYS A 110 -15.72 6.15 10.76
C LYS A 110 -14.33 5.81 11.30
N CYS A 111 -13.36 5.65 10.40
CA CYS A 111 -11.96 5.49 10.77
C CYS A 111 -11.50 6.70 11.60
N ARG A 112 -10.80 6.44 12.71
CA ARG A 112 -10.25 7.51 13.55
C ARG A 112 -8.97 8.02 12.90
N LEU A 113 -9.03 9.21 12.32
CA LEU A 113 -7.85 9.86 11.79
C LEU A 113 -6.95 10.28 12.96
N PRO A 114 -5.63 10.14 12.84
CA PRO A 114 -4.72 10.64 13.86
C PRO A 114 -4.87 12.17 13.94
N ASP A 115 -4.99 12.69 15.16
CA ASP A 115 -4.96 14.13 15.38
C ASP A 115 -3.61 14.68 14.90
N ALA A 116 -3.62 15.76 14.13
CA ALA A 116 -2.40 16.34 13.56
C ALA A 116 -1.38 16.71 14.66
N ASP A 117 -1.87 17.17 15.81
CA ASP A 117 -1.03 17.49 16.97
C ASP A 117 -0.57 16.23 17.69
N ALA A 118 -1.44 15.22 17.83
CA ALA A 118 -1.06 13.93 18.42
C ALA A 118 -0.07 13.15 17.54
N ALA A 119 -0.17 13.20 16.22
CA ALA A 119 0.78 12.58 15.30
C ALA A 119 2.15 13.27 15.34
N ALA A 120 2.17 14.60 15.46
CA ALA A 120 3.40 15.36 15.69
C ALA A 120 4.01 15.06 17.07
N GLN A 121 3.16 14.84 18.08
CA GLN A 121 3.57 14.58 19.45
C GLN A 121 3.97 13.12 19.68
N GLU A 122 3.33 12.12 19.06
CA GLU A 122 3.75 10.72 19.04
C GLU A 122 5.10 10.57 18.36
N ARG A 123 5.33 11.24 17.22
CA ARG A 123 6.67 11.31 16.61
C ARG A 123 7.73 11.93 17.54
N ARG A 124 7.34 12.77 18.50
CA ARG A 124 8.24 13.33 19.53
C ARG A 124 8.35 12.47 20.79
N LEU A 125 7.31 11.72 21.16
CA LEU A 125 7.20 10.99 22.43
C LEU A 125 7.52 9.49 22.30
N LEU A 126 7.42 8.90 21.11
CA LEU A 126 7.69 7.48 20.88
C LEU A 126 9.18 7.13 20.96
N GLY A 127 10.07 8.07 21.27
CA GLY A 127 11.47 7.79 21.60
C GLY A 127 12.08 6.75 20.66
N GLY A 128 11.76 6.88 19.36
CA GLY A 128 12.26 5.95 18.36
C GLY A 128 13.77 5.95 18.47
N ALA A 129 14.37 4.76 18.59
CA ALA A 129 15.82 4.64 18.56
C ALA A 129 16.41 5.31 17.30
N VAL A 130 15.60 5.41 16.24
CA VAL A 130 15.95 6.05 14.98
C VAL A 130 15.54 7.53 14.98
N SER A 131 16.54 8.40 14.90
CA SER A 131 16.35 9.83 14.67
C SER A 131 16.05 10.14 13.20
N ARG A 132 15.49 11.33 12.94
CA ARG A 132 15.23 11.81 11.58
C ARG A 132 16.52 11.94 10.75
N ASP A 133 17.63 12.30 11.38
CA ASP A 133 18.91 12.46 10.70
C ASP A 133 19.49 11.09 10.30
N GLU A 134 19.43 10.10 11.19
CA GLU A 134 19.81 8.70 10.88
C GLU A 134 18.94 8.12 9.77
N ALA A 135 17.62 8.36 9.80
CA ALA A 135 16.71 7.94 8.74
C ALA A 135 17.06 8.62 7.39
N ALA A 136 17.38 9.92 7.41
CA ALA A 136 17.74 10.66 6.21
C ALA A 136 19.07 10.19 5.61
N GLU A 137 20.03 9.82 6.45
CA GLU A 137 21.30 9.22 6.02
C GLU A 137 21.10 7.85 5.39
N ALA A 138 20.32 6.97 6.04
CA ALA A 138 20.02 5.64 5.51
C ALA A 138 19.28 5.72 4.15
N CYS A 139 18.32 6.63 4.03
CA CYS A 139 17.54 6.84 2.81
C CYS A 139 18.24 7.72 1.74
N ALA A 140 19.49 8.14 1.94
CA ALA A 140 20.15 9.14 1.09
C ALA A 140 20.36 8.69 -0.37
N HIS A 141 20.32 7.39 -0.63
CA HIS A 141 20.53 6.78 -1.95
C HIS A 141 19.30 6.83 -2.87
N TRP A 142 18.11 7.10 -2.31
CA TRP A 142 16.85 7.24 -3.06
C TRP A 142 16.71 8.62 -3.70
N ASN A 143 15.88 8.73 -4.74
CA ASN A 143 15.56 10.03 -5.33
C ASN A 143 14.74 10.91 -4.36
N GLU A 144 14.47 12.17 -4.69
CA GLU A 144 13.86 13.10 -3.73
C GLU A 144 12.50 12.61 -3.17
N ASP A 145 11.66 12.05 -4.03
CA ASP A 145 10.31 11.63 -3.65
C ASP A 145 10.34 10.27 -2.94
N GLU A 146 11.10 9.31 -3.46
CA GLU A 146 11.34 8.00 -2.82
C GLU A 146 11.99 8.18 -1.44
N ARG A 147 12.93 9.13 -1.30
CA ARG A 147 13.60 9.43 -0.04
C ARG A 147 12.62 9.96 1.00
N LYS A 148 11.64 10.78 0.62
CA LYS A 148 10.62 11.28 1.56
C LYS A 148 9.76 10.12 2.09
N ASN A 149 9.37 9.20 1.21
CA ASN A 149 8.60 8.00 1.57
C ASN A 149 9.42 7.06 2.47
N CYS A 150 10.66 6.77 2.08
CA CYS A 150 11.60 5.98 2.87
C CYS A 150 11.80 6.54 4.28
N ILE A 151 12.04 7.85 4.42
CA ILE A 151 12.21 8.49 5.74
C ILE A 151 10.93 8.35 6.57
N ALA A 152 9.76 8.56 5.95
CA ALA A 152 8.48 8.44 6.66
C ALA A 152 8.26 7.01 7.17
N ASP A 153 8.54 6.00 6.35
CA ASP A 153 8.34 4.60 6.69
C ASP A 153 9.37 4.13 7.73
N VAL A 154 10.65 4.50 7.61
CA VAL A 154 11.70 4.21 8.61
C VAL A 154 11.33 4.81 9.97
N LEU A 155 10.80 6.04 10.00
CA LEU A 155 10.36 6.68 11.25
C LEU A 155 9.08 6.05 11.81
N ALA A 156 8.14 5.66 10.96
CA ALA A 156 6.88 5.04 11.37
C ALA A 156 7.08 3.62 11.93
N THR A 157 8.03 2.88 11.36
CA THR A 157 8.40 1.52 11.79
C THR A 157 9.49 1.50 12.85
N ASN A 158 10.23 2.62 13.01
CA ASN A 158 11.42 2.74 13.84
C ASN A 158 12.49 1.68 13.46
N ASP A 159 12.73 1.50 12.17
CA ASP A 159 13.58 0.44 11.61
C ASP A 159 14.45 0.95 10.45
N LEU A 160 15.76 1.13 10.70
CA LEU A 160 16.72 1.62 9.69
C LEU A 160 16.93 0.66 8.52
N GLU A 161 16.78 -0.65 8.75
CA GLU A 161 17.00 -1.64 7.70
C GLU A 161 15.95 -1.55 6.59
N LEU A 162 14.82 -0.91 6.88
CA LEU A 162 13.79 -0.65 5.87
C LEU A 162 14.27 0.27 4.75
N ALA A 163 15.32 1.07 4.98
CA ALA A 163 15.93 1.87 3.93
C ALA A 163 16.52 1.02 2.79
N GLU A 164 16.84 -0.25 3.05
CA GLU A 164 17.34 -1.21 2.05
C GLU A 164 16.21 -1.84 1.20
N PHE A 165 14.95 -1.52 1.48
CA PHE A 165 13.83 -2.10 0.76
C PHE A 165 13.71 -1.55 -0.67
N ASN A 166 13.93 -2.40 -1.67
CA ASN A 166 13.78 -2.06 -3.09
C ASN A 166 12.31 -1.89 -3.56
N GLY A 167 11.39 -1.66 -2.63
CA GLY A 167 9.97 -1.47 -2.92
C GLY A 167 9.54 -0.01 -3.11
N TYR A 168 10.46 0.94 -2.86
CA TYR A 168 10.31 2.35 -3.19
C TYR A 168 10.45 2.60 -4.70
#